data_AF-A0A7L1R457-F1
#
_entry.id   AF-A0A7L1R457-F1
#
_cell.length_a   1.000
_cell.length_b   1.000
_cell.length_c   1.000
_cell.angle_alpha   90.00
_cell.angle_beta   90.00
_cell.angle_gamma   90.00
#
_symmetry.space_group_name_H-M   'P 1'
#
loop_
_entity.id
_entity.type
_entity.pdbx_description
1 polymer ?
#
loop_
_entity_poly.entity_id
_entity_poly.type
_entity_poly.pdbx_seq_one_letter_code
_entity_poly.pdbx_strand_id
1 'polypeptide(L)'
;LRNKDFQEVTLERDGEVLLHFALAYGFRNIQNLVQKLKRGKCPYHFVEVMACPSGCLNGGGQIRLEGECSREQLQEVERLYQSPPAEVPEENQAVQELYQRWLQGWGSERAQELLHTRYHPVERANSALSIKW
;
A
#
# COMPACT_ATOMS: atom_id res chain seq x y z
N LEU A 1 -2.28 22.36 -6.48
CA LEU A 1 -2.17 21.27 -5.48
C LEU A 1 -1.84 19.98 -6.22
N ARG A 2 -0.60 19.48 -6.09
CA ARG A 2 -0.17 18.17 -6.63
C ARG A 2 -1.09 17.11 -6.01
N ASN A 3 -1.62 16.20 -6.81
CA ASN A 3 -2.49 15.11 -6.33
C ASN A 3 -1.71 14.28 -5.30
N LYS A 4 -1.97 14.43 -4.00
CA LYS A 4 -1.25 13.67 -2.95
C LYS A 4 -1.47 12.16 -3.07
N ASP A 5 -2.57 11.75 -3.69
CA ASP A 5 -2.95 10.35 -3.90
C ASP A 5 -2.27 9.70 -5.11
N PHE A 6 -1.44 10.46 -5.84
CA PHE A 6 -0.55 9.89 -6.85
C PHE A 6 0.83 10.53 -6.78
N GLN A 7 1.83 9.75 -6.36
CA GLN A 7 3.20 10.23 -6.21
C GLN A 7 4.15 9.31 -6.95
N GLU A 8 5.24 9.89 -7.44
CA GLU A 8 6.30 9.18 -8.13
C GLU A 8 7.60 9.50 -7.39
N VAL A 9 8.41 8.47 -7.17
CA VAL A 9 9.71 8.58 -6.51
C VAL A 9 10.73 7.87 -7.38
N THR A 10 11.89 8.48 -7.54
CA THR A 10 13.02 7.90 -8.26
C THR A 10 14.18 7.74 -7.31
N LEU A 11 14.79 6.56 -7.31
CA LEU A 11 16.06 6.31 -6.65
C LEU A 11 17.18 6.49 -7.66
N GLU A 12 18.05 7.45 -7.40
CA GLU A 12 19.18 7.79 -8.27
C GLU A 12 20.50 7.57 -7.53
N ARG A 13 21.53 7.15 -8.27
CA ARG A 13 22.91 7.10 -7.81
C ARG A 13 23.81 7.54 -8.95
N ASP A 14 24.73 8.47 -8.67
CA ASP A 14 25.70 8.99 -9.65
C ASP A 14 25.06 9.54 -10.95
N GLY A 15 23.85 10.08 -10.84
CA GLY A 15 23.08 10.61 -11.99
C GLY A 15 22.35 9.56 -12.82
N GLU A 16 22.45 8.29 -12.46
CA GLU A 16 21.70 7.20 -13.07
C GLU A 16 20.47 6.86 -12.23
N VAL A 17 19.35 6.65 -12.92
CA VAL A 17 18.14 6.13 -12.30
C VAL A 17 18.27 4.63 -12.08
N LEU A 18 18.25 4.21 -10.83
CA LEU A 18 18.29 2.80 -10.45
C LEU A 18 16.90 2.19 -10.35
N LEU A 19 15.97 2.90 -9.70
CA LEU A 19 14.61 2.41 -9.47
C LEU A 19 13.60 3.56 -9.58
N HIS A 20 12.38 3.18 -9.96
CA HIS A 20 11.23 4.05 -10.10
C HIS A 20 10.07 3.45 -9.30
N PHE A 21 9.44 4.27 -8.48
CA PHE A 21 8.37 3.88 -7.59
C PHE A 21 7.15 4.74 -7.84
N ALA A 22 5.97 4.20 -7.55
CA ALA A 22 4.74 4.98 -7.51
C ALA A 22 3.90 4.64 -6.28
N LEU A 23 3.19 5.65 -5.79
CA LEU A 23 2.05 5.49 -4.89
C LEU A 23 0.78 5.81 -5.70
N ALA A 24 -0.19 4.90 -5.69
CA ALA A 24 -1.45 5.08 -6.41
C ALA A 24 -2.65 4.79 -5.49
N TYR A 25 -3.17 5.84 -4.86
CA TYR A 25 -4.28 5.75 -3.92
C TYR A 25 -5.59 6.16 -4.58
N GLY A 26 -6.69 5.48 -4.26
CA GLY A 26 -7.98 5.68 -4.89
C GLY A 26 -8.14 4.92 -6.21
N PHE A 27 -9.33 4.34 -6.42
CA PHE A 27 -9.64 3.55 -7.61
C PHE A 27 -9.36 4.25 -8.94
N ARG A 28 -9.55 5.57 -9.04
CA ARG A 28 -9.25 6.33 -10.27
C ARG A 28 -7.76 6.24 -10.63
N ASN A 29 -6.87 6.41 -9.67
CA ASN A 29 -5.42 6.33 -9.89
C ASN A 29 -5.00 4.90 -10.20
N ILE A 30 -5.56 3.92 -9.47
CA ILE A 30 -5.32 2.49 -9.71
C ILE A 30 -5.76 2.10 -11.14
N GLN A 31 -6.93 2.54 -11.59
CA GLN A 31 -7.40 2.28 -12.95
C GLN A 31 -6.44 2.83 -14.00
N ASN A 32 -5.99 4.08 -13.84
CA ASN A 32 -5.02 4.70 -14.75
C ASN A 32 -3.68 3.94 -14.78
N LEU A 33 -3.18 3.53 -13.61
CA LEU A 33 -1.97 2.73 -13.47
C LEU A 33 -2.11 1.37 -14.18
N VAL A 34 -3.19 0.63 -13.90
CA VAL A 34 -3.45 -0.70 -14.49
C VAL A 34 -3.60 -0.60 -16.01
N GLN A 35 -4.22 0.47 -16.53
CA GLN A 35 -4.28 0.71 -17.97
C GLN A 35 -2.89 0.95 -18.60
N LYS A 36 -2.02 1.71 -17.93
CA LYS A 36 -0.62 1.88 -18.38
C LYS A 36 0.13 0.55 -18.36
N LEU A 37 -0.05 -0.26 -17.32
CA LEU A 37 0.56 -1.59 -17.18
C LEU A 37 0.11 -2.53 -18.31
N LYS A 38 -1.22 -2.64 -18.55
CA LYS A 38 -1.78 -3.45 -19.65
C LYS A 38 -1.27 -3.05 -21.03
N ARG A 39 -0.90 -1.77 -21.23
CA ARG A 39 -0.34 -1.25 -22.48
C ARG A 39 1.19 -1.38 -22.59
N GLY A 40 1.86 -1.96 -21.58
CA GLY A 40 3.32 -2.04 -21.53
C GLY A 40 4.00 -0.68 -21.37
N LYS A 41 3.31 0.31 -20.79
CA LYS A 41 3.79 1.70 -20.62
C LYS A 41 3.94 2.10 -19.15
N CYS A 42 4.03 1.13 -18.25
CA CYS A 42 4.26 1.40 -16.82
C CYS A 42 5.77 1.49 -16.55
N PRO A 43 6.32 2.66 -16.16
CA PRO A 43 7.76 2.84 -15.97
C PRO A 43 8.24 2.42 -14.56
N TYR A 44 7.33 2.03 -13.66
CA TYR A 44 7.64 1.78 -12.26
C TYR A 44 8.09 0.34 -12.02
N HIS A 45 9.10 0.18 -11.18
CA HIS A 45 9.64 -1.09 -10.70
C HIS A 45 8.86 -1.62 -9.49
N PHE A 46 8.32 -0.71 -8.67
CA PHE A 46 7.48 -1.04 -7.52
C PHE A 46 6.33 -0.04 -7.41
N VAL A 47 5.14 -0.52 -7.06
CA VAL A 47 3.97 0.33 -6.89
C VAL A 47 3.19 -0.06 -5.65
N GLU A 48 2.94 0.92 -4.79
CA GLU A 48 2.01 0.77 -3.67
C GLU A 48 0.61 1.23 -4.10
N VAL A 49 -0.40 0.43 -3.77
CA VAL A 49 -1.80 0.71 -4.12
C VAL A 49 -2.67 0.71 -2.86
N MET A 50 -3.52 1.73 -2.73
CA MET A 50 -4.56 1.77 -1.70
C MET A 50 -5.90 2.09 -2.33
N ALA A 51 -6.95 1.35 -1.96
CA ALA A 51 -8.27 1.51 -2.57
C ALA A 51 -8.92 2.87 -2.28
N CYS A 52 -8.69 3.41 -1.07
CA CYS A 52 -9.23 4.68 -0.62
C CYS A 52 -8.27 5.84 -0.92
N PRO A 53 -8.76 7.02 -1.35
CA PRO A 53 -7.97 8.25 -1.34
C PRO A 53 -7.48 8.53 0.09
N SER A 54 -6.26 9.03 0.26
CA SER A 54 -5.62 9.24 1.57
C SER A 54 -5.40 7.97 2.40
N GLY A 55 -5.50 6.79 1.78
CA GLY A 55 -5.19 5.51 2.39
C GLY A 55 -6.19 5.05 3.46
N CYS A 56 -5.73 4.17 4.35
CA CYS A 56 -6.58 3.51 5.35
C CYS A 56 -7.23 4.48 6.36
N LEU A 57 -6.62 5.65 6.59
CA LEU A 57 -7.15 6.67 7.50
C LEU A 57 -8.47 7.28 6.99
N ASN A 58 -8.73 7.18 5.69
CA ASN A 58 -9.98 7.60 5.05
C ASN A 58 -10.79 6.40 4.53
N GLY A 59 -10.64 5.24 5.19
CA GLY A 59 -11.37 4.02 4.88
C GLY A 59 -12.87 4.12 5.13
N GLY A 60 -13.66 3.31 4.42
CA GLY A 60 -15.13 3.29 4.59
C GLY A 60 -15.62 2.84 5.98
N GLY A 61 -14.75 2.24 6.79
CA GLY A 61 -15.03 1.81 8.17
C GLY A 61 -14.71 2.83 9.25
N GLN A 62 -14.32 4.05 8.91
CA GLN A 62 -14.00 5.10 9.89
C GLN A 62 -15.25 5.61 10.61
N ILE A 63 -15.11 5.93 11.90
CA ILE A 63 -16.18 6.56 12.70
C ILE A 63 -16.33 8.01 12.23
N ARG A 64 -17.55 8.39 11.84
CA ARG A 64 -17.87 9.77 11.45
C ARG A 64 -18.52 10.47 12.63
N LEU A 65 -17.89 11.52 13.14
CA LEU A 65 -18.52 12.38 14.16
C LEU A 65 -19.52 13.30 13.48
N GLU A 66 -20.69 13.47 14.08
CA GLU A 66 -21.74 14.35 13.58
C GLU A 66 -21.29 15.82 13.65
N GLY A 67 -21.47 16.57 12.56
CA GLY A 67 -21.20 18.01 12.51
C GLY A 67 -19.75 18.42 12.21
N GLU A 68 -18.81 17.49 12.15
CA GLU A 68 -17.41 17.79 11.82
C GLU A 68 -17.11 17.68 10.31
N CYS A 69 -16.16 18.49 9.84
CA CYS A 69 -15.66 18.40 8.48
C CYS A 69 -14.77 17.15 8.35
N SER A 70 -15.12 16.23 7.45
CA SER A 70 -14.34 15.00 7.16
C SER A 70 -12.84 15.22 6.93
N ARG A 71 -12.46 16.40 6.43
CA ARG A 71 -11.05 16.75 6.21
C ARG A 71 -10.30 17.06 7.51
N GLU A 72 -10.93 17.73 8.45
CA GLU A 72 -10.33 18.08 9.74
C GLU A 72 -10.14 16.83 10.60
N GLN A 73 -11.14 15.95 10.60
CA GLN A 73 -11.05 14.62 11.19
C GLN A 73 -9.88 13.82 10.63
N LEU A 74 -9.76 13.75 9.31
CA LEU A 74 -8.67 13.03 8.66
C LEU A 74 -7.30 13.58 9.06
N GLN A 75 -7.17 14.92 9.14
CA GLN A 75 -5.93 15.57 9.58
C GLN A 75 -5.58 15.23 11.03
N GLU A 76 -6.58 15.17 11.91
CA GLU A 76 -6.37 14.81 13.31
C GLU A 76 -5.94 13.35 13.46
N VAL A 77 -6.61 12.43 12.75
CA VAL A 77 -6.22 11.01 12.73
C VAL A 77 -4.82 10.83 12.15
N GLU A 78 -4.48 11.54 11.08
CA GLU A 78 -3.13 11.54 10.49
C GLU A 78 -2.07 12.02 11.51
N ARG A 79 -2.36 13.11 12.24
CA ARG A 79 -1.47 13.64 13.28
C ARG A 79 -1.25 12.63 14.40
N LEU A 80 -2.32 11.98 14.88
CA LEU A 80 -2.22 10.97 15.92
C LEU A 80 -1.44 9.73 15.44
N TYR A 81 -1.68 9.28 14.21
CA TYR A 81 -0.96 8.15 13.61
C TYR A 81 0.55 8.43 13.47
N GLN A 82 0.92 9.67 13.15
CA GLN A 82 2.31 10.11 13.00
C GLN A 82 2.98 10.52 14.32
N SER A 83 2.24 10.53 15.43
CA SER A 83 2.78 10.98 16.73
C SER A 83 3.79 10.03 17.38
N PRO A 84 3.69 8.69 17.26
CA PRO A 84 4.72 7.79 17.76
C PRO A 84 5.97 7.85 16.87
N PRO A 85 7.17 7.64 17.44
CA PRO A 85 8.38 7.53 16.63
C PRO A 85 8.29 6.33 15.69
N ALA A 86 8.68 6.53 14.43
CA ALA A 86 8.86 5.42 13.50
C ALA A 86 10.08 4.60 13.93
N GLU A 87 9.93 3.28 13.92
CA GLU A 87 11.00 2.32 14.20
C GLU A 87 11.30 1.53 12.94
N VAL A 88 12.58 1.34 12.63
CA VAL A 88 13.00 0.49 11.52
C VAL A 88 12.75 -0.98 11.92
N PRO A 89 11.98 -1.77 11.16
CA PRO A 89 11.62 -3.14 11.56
C PRO A 89 12.83 -4.03 11.87
N GLU A 90 13.95 -3.83 11.18
CA GLU A 90 15.21 -4.53 11.38
C GLU A 90 15.88 -4.20 12.71
N GLU A 91 15.62 -3.03 13.29
CA GLU A 91 16.15 -2.59 14.59
C GLU A 91 15.27 -3.03 15.77
N ASN A 92 14.03 -3.44 15.49
CA ASN A 92 13.08 -3.86 16.51
C ASN A 92 13.45 -5.23 17.11
N GLN A 93 13.85 -5.24 18.39
CA GLN A 93 14.29 -6.46 19.07
C GLN A 93 13.20 -7.55 19.14
N ALA A 94 11.92 -7.18 19.30
CA ALA A 94 10.83 -8.15 19.36
C ALA A 94 10.64 -8.87 18.00
N VAL A 95 10.79 -8.13 16.90
CA VAL A 95 10.79 -8.70 15.54
C VAL A 95 11.98 -9.65 15.37
N GLN A 96 13.19 -9.25 15.77
CA GLN A 96 14.36 -10.13 15.69
C GLN A 96 14.18 -11.43 16.50
N GLU A 97 13.65 -11.33 17.72
CA GLU A 97 13.40 -12.50 18.57
C GLU A 97 12.35 -13.44 17.97
N LEU A 98 11.27 -12.89 17.38
CA LEU A 98 10.26 -13.66 16.66
C LEU A 98 10.90 -14.46 15.52
N TYR A 99 11.73 -13.81 14.70
CA TYR A 99 12.41 -14.47 13.59
C TYR A 99 13.36 -15.56 14.06
N GLN A 100 14.22 -15.26 15.04
CA GLN A 100 15.25 -16.19 15.51
C GLN A 100 14.66 -17.40 16.25
N ARG A 101 13.69 -17.17 17.15
CA ARG A 101 13.20 -18.23 18.05
C ARG A 101 12.04 -19.02 17.47
N TRP A 102 11.12 -18.37 16.76
CA TRP A 102 9.86 -18.99 16.34
C TRP A 102 9.79 -19.25 14.85
N LEU A 103 10.27 -18.33 14.02
CA LEU A 103 10.25 -18.49 12.55
C LEU A 103 11.48 -19.25 12.02
N GLN A 104 12.47 -19.58 12.85
CA GLN A 104 13.70 -20.30 12.44
C GLN A 104 14.58 -19.49 11.46
N GLY A 105 14.61 -18.18 11.61
CA GLY A 105 15.42 -17.26 10.82
C GLY A 105 14.66 -16.58 9.69
N TRP A 106 15.33 -15.58 9.11
CA TRP A 106 14.84 -14.83 7.96
C TRP A 106 14.86 -15.70 6.70
N GLY A 107 13.77 -15.68 5.93
CA GLY A 107 13.67 -16.46 4.68
C GLY A 107 13.64 -17.98 4.86
N SER A 108 13.38 -18.46 6.09
CA SER A 108 13.17 -19.88 6.35
C SER A 108 11.90 -20.39 5.65
N GLU A 109 11.82 -21.70 5.45
CA GLU A 109 10.60 -22.36 4.94
C GLU A 109 9.40 -22.05 5.84
N ARG A 110 9.59 -22.09 7.16
CA ARG A 110 8.55 -21.76 8.14
C ARG A 110 8.04 -20.32 8.03
N ALA A 111 8.93 -19.35 7.80
CA ALA A 111 8.53 -17.96 7.57
C ALA A 111 7.73 -17.83 6.27
N GLN A 112 8.16 -18.52 5.22
CA GLN A 112 7.47 -18.54 3.93
C GLN A 112 6.08 -19.17 4.04
N GLU A 113 5.94 -20.28 4.75
CA GLU A 113 4.64 -20.95 4.95
C GLU A 113 3.64 -20.11 5.76
N LEU A 114 4.12 -19.40 6.79
CA LEU A 114 3.25 -18.70 7.74
C LEU A 114 2.93 -17.26 7.35
N LEU A 115 3.88 -16.54 6.73
CA LEU A 115 3.77 -15.10 6.50
C LEU A 115 3.52 -14.73 5.04
N HIS A 116 3.65 -15.68 4.11
CA HIS A 116 3.43 -15.42 2.69
C HIS A 116 2.11 -16.02 2.22
N THR A 117 1.48 -15.33 1.28
CA THR A 117 0.29 -15.81 0.58
C THR A 117 0.41 -15.53 -0.91
N ARG A 118 -0.44 -16.19 -1.70
CA ARG A 118 -0.52 -15.99 -3.14
C ARG A 118 -1.98 -15.78 -3.54
N TYR A 119 -2.19 -14.80 -4.41
CA TYR A 119 -3.49 -14.57 -5.03
C TYR A 119 -3.56 -15.36 -6.33
N HIS A 120 -4.70 -16.00 -6.57
CA HIS A 120 -5.02 -16.64 -7.83
C HIS A 120 -6.23 -15.95 -8.46
N PRO A 121 -6.35 -15.95 -9.80
CA PRO A 121 -7.56 -15.48 -10.46
C PRO A 121 -8.77 -16.25 -9.94
N VAL A 122 -9.76 -15.53 -9.43
CA VAL A 122 -11.06 -16.11 -9.13
C VAL A 122 -11.87 -16.10 -10.42
N GLU A 123 -12.24 -17.29 -10.92
CA GLU A 123 -13.15 -17.39 -12.05
C GLU A 123 -14.46 -16.70 -11.68
N ARG A 124 -14.85 -15.69 -12.46
CA ARG A 124 -16.11 -15.00 -12.22
C ARG A 124 -17.23 -15.95 -12.61
N ALA A 125 -18.06 -16.34 -11.66
CA ALA A 125 -19.38 -16.85 -11.98
C ALA A 125 -20.06 -15.81 -12.88
N ASN A 126 -20.56 -16.24 -14.05
CA ASN A 126 -21.37 -15.42 -14.94
C ASN A 126 -22.69 -15.05 -14.23
N SER A 127 -22.63 -14.16 -13.25
CA SER A 127 -23.81 -13.53 -12.67
C SER A 127 -24.04 -12.21 -13.38
N ALA A 128 -25.30 -11.88 -13.62
CA ALA A 128 -25.73 -10.62 -14.22
C ALA A 128 -25.34 -9.38 -13.39
N LEU A 129 -24.81 -9.59 -12.17
CA LEU A 129 -24.31 -8.55 -11.26
C LEU A 129 -22.78 -8.34 -11.36
N SER A 130 -22.10 -9.10 -12.21
CA SER A 130 -20.64 -8.97 -12.35
C SER A 130 -20.27 -7.73 -13.17
N ILE A 131 -19.75 -6.70 -12.50
CA ILE A 131 -19.20 -5.50 -13.15
C ILE A 131 -18.03 -5.95 -14.03
N LYS A 132 -18.14 -5.74 -15.35
CA LYS A 132 -17.01 -5.89 -16.28
C LYS A 132 -16.06 -4.71 -16.06
N TRP A 133 -14.80 -5.01 -15.72
CA TRP A 133 -13.72 -4.04 -15.52
C TRP A 133 -12.76 -4.10 -16.69
#